data_AF-H5SAW1-F1
#
_entry.id   AF-H5SAW1-F1
#
_cell.length_a   1.000
_cell.length_b   1.000
_cell.length_c   1.000
_cell.angle_alpha   90.00
_cell.angle_beta   90.00
_cell.angle_gamma   90.00
#
_symmetry.space_group_name_H-M   'P 1'
#
loop_
_entity.id
_entity.type
_entity.pdbx_description
1 polymer ?
#
loop_
_entity_poly.entity_id
_entity_poly.type
_entity_poly.pdbx_seq_one_letter_code
_entity_poly.pdbx_strand_id
1 'polypeptide(L)'
;MLIERLEELITAQQKLASLILLTEGKKAKLSVSTAIDMLYAHMEMLDITLEIINALQDTSDDYTREYATMITAEALSWTGFMLPYIEASSPIFIEHIKVESQPIISRIKSVVSLMERLGSEMDVFSSEEIIRTIDMVSRAIKYQLFMAKKSYETMA
;
A
#
# COMPACT_ATOMS: atom_id res chain seq x y z
N MET A 1 11.85 7.14 -13.43
CA MET A 1 10.48 7.69 -13.63
C MET A 1 9.59 7.16 -12.49
N LEU A 2 8.59 7.90 -11.99
CA LEU A 2 7.79 7.44 -10.82
C LEU A 2 7.09 6.09 -11.07
N ILE A 3 6.56 5.90 -12.28
CA ILE A 3 5.93 4.64 -12.69
C ILE A 3 6.92 3.47 -12.66
N GLU A 4 8.11 3.61 -13.27
CA GLU A 4 9.14 2.57 -13.24
C GLU A 4 9.50 2.16 -11.81
N ARG A 5 9.63 3.14 -10.91
CA ARG A 5 9.93 2.87 -9.50
C ARG A 5 8.80 2.09 -8.83
N LEU A 6 7.55 2.43 -9.15
CA LEU A 6 6.38 1.69 -8.64
C LEU A 6 6.36 0.25 -9.15
N GLU A 7 6.68 0.02 -10.43
CA GLU A 7 6.78 -1.32 -11.02
C GLU A 7 7.87 -2.17 -10.36
N GLU A 8 9.05 -1.58 -10.08
CA GLU A 8 10.13 -2.25 -9.34
C GLU A 8 9.65 -2.70 -7.96
N LEU A 9 8.96 -1.81 -7.24
CA LEU A 9 8.43 -2.10 -5.91
C LEU A 9 7.36 -3.19 -5.97
N ILE A 10 6.42 -3.13 -6.91
CA ILE A 10 5.41 -4.17 -7.15
C ILE A 10 6.09 -5.51 -7.43
N THR A 11 7.08 -5.53 -8.33
CA THR A 11 7.83 -6.75 -8.68
C THR A 11 8.54 -7.35 -7.46
N ALA A 12 9.11 -6.50 -6.59
CA ALA A 12 9.70 -6.94 -5.34
C ALA A 12 8.66 -7.55 -4.39
N GLN A 13 7.48 -6.92 -4.26
CA GLN A 13 6.39 -7.46 -3.43
C GLN A 13 5.85 -8.78 -3.96
N GLN A 14 5.68 -8.93 -5.28
CA GLN A 14 5.27 -10.18 -5.93
C GLN A 14 6.24 -11.34 -5.62
N LYS A 15 7.55 -11.07 -5.66
CA LYS A 15 8.58 -12.07 -5.32
C LYS A 15 8.50 -12.47 -3.85
N LEU A 16 8.35 -11.49 -2.95
CA LEU A 16 8.21 -11.74 -1.51
C LEU A 16 6.93 -12.53 -1.19
N ALA A 17 5.79 -12.13 -1.76
CA ALA A 17 4.52 -12.83 -1.62
C ALA A 17 4.64 -14.29 -2.09
N SER A 18 5.29 -14.53 -3.23
CA SER A 18 5.51 -15.88 -3.75
C SER A 18 6.31 -16.74 -2.76
N LEU A 19 7.36 -16.18 -2.14
CA LEU A 19 8.14 -16.89 -1.12
C LEU A 19 7.31 -17.20 0.14
N ILE A 20 6.47 -16.26 0.59
CA ILE A 20 5.57 -16.45 1.73
C ILE A 20 4.56 -17.56 1.44
N LEU A 21 3.89 -17.52 0.28
CA LEU A 21 2.90 -18.52 -0.12
C LEU A 21 3.51 -19.93 -0.30
N LEU A 22 4.69 -20.03 -0.91
CA LEU A 22 5.40 -21.31 -1.07
C LEU A 22 5.84 -21.94 0.27
N THR A 23 5.91 -21.14 1.33
CA THR A 23 6.32 -21.58 2.66
C THR A 23 5.15 -21.77 3.63
N GLU A 24 3.89 -21.66 3.17
CA GLU A 24 2.69 -21.80 4.02
C GLU A 24 2.56 -23.17 4.72
N GLY A 25 3.36 -24.18 4.36
CA GLY A 25 3.50 -25.43 5.12
C GLY A 25 4.51 -25.39 6.28
N LYS A 26 5.34 -24.36 6.38
CA LYS A 26 6.46 -24.24 7.33
C LYS A 26 6.54 -22.86 8.00
N LYS A 27 5.42 -22.25 8.43
CA LYS A 27 5.37 -21.01 9.26
C LYS A 27 6.61 -20.10 9.09
N ALA A 28 6.93 -19.67 7.87
CA ALA A 28 8.07 -18.79 7.66
C ALA A 28 7.68 -17.43 8.23
N LYS A 29 7.95 -17.24 9.52
CA LYS A 29 7.78 -15.95 10.18
C LYS A 29 8.84 -15.03 9.63
N LEU A 30 8.43 -13.90 9.06
CA LEU A 30 9.37 -12.85 8.70
C LEU A 30 10.09 -12.42 9.99
N SER A 31 11.37 -12.08 9.90
CA SER A 31 12.00 -11.39 11.03
C SER A 31 11.34 -10.02 11.21
N VAL A 32 11.39 -9.49 12.43
CA VAL A 32 10.90 -8.14 12.74
C VAL A 32 11.56 -7.10 11.82
N SER A 33 12.87 -7.24 11.56
CA SER A 33 13.60 -6.34 10.65
C SER A 33 13.04 -6.39 9.22
N THR A 34 12.82 -7.59 8.68
CA THR A 34 12.23 -7.74 7.34
C THR A 34 10.81 -7.18 7.29
N ALA A 35 10.01 -7.39 8.34
CA ALA A 35 8.65 -6.83 8.42
C ALA A 35 8.67 -5.29 8.42
N ILE A 36 9.61 -4.67 9.14
CA ILE A 36 9.82 -3.23 9.16
C ILE A 36 10.27 -2.72 7.78
N ASP A 37 11.23 -3.37 7.13
CA ASP A 37 11.71 -3.00 5.79
C ASP A 37 10.59 -3.08 4.76
N MET A 38 9.74 -4.10 4.85
CA MET A 38 8.57 -4.25 3.99
C MET A 38 7.54 -3.14 4.22
N LEU A 39 7.31 -2.73 5.46
CA LEU A 39 6.47 -1.55 5.72
C LEU A 39 7.04 -0.28 5.10
N TYR A 40 8.35 -0.05 5.19
CA TYR A 40 8.97 1.10 4.53
C TYR A 40 8.75 1.08 3.01
N ALA A 41 8.90 -0.09 2.38
CA ALA A 41 8.61 -0.25 0.96
C ALA A 41 7.14 0.03 0.62
N HIS A 42 6.18 -0.42 1.45
CA HIS A 42 4.77 -0.10 1.26
C HIS A 42 4.46 1.40 1.45
N MET A 43 5.14 2.08 2.37
CA MET A 43 4.99 3.54 2.49
C MET A 43 5.50 4.26 1.25
N GLU A 44 6.64 3.85 0.71
CA GLU A 44 7.16 4.38 -0.55
C GLU A 44 6.17 4.15 -1.70
N MET A 45 5.59 2.95 -1.80
CA MET A 45 4.54 2.65 -2.79
C MET A 45 3.32 3.56 -2.66
N LEU A 46 2.85 3.82 -1.43
CA LEU A 46 1.71 4.70 -1.18
C LEU A 46 2.01 6.15 -1.55
N ASP A 47 3.21 6.64 -1.21
CA ASP A 47 3.63 8.01 -1.52
C ASP A 47 3.77 8.21 -3.05
N ILE A 48 4.40 7.26 -3.76
CA ILE A 48 4.47 7.29 -5.24
C ILE A 48 3.08 7.20 -5.86
N THR A 49 2.20 6.36 -5.30
CA THR A 49 0.81 6.23 -5.78
C THR A 49 0.06 7.56 -5.66
N LEU A 50 0.20 8.25 -4.54
CA LEU A 50 -0.38 9.60 -4.34
C LEU A 50 0.15 10.58 -5.38
N GLU A 51 1.45 10.61 -5.62
CA GLU A 51 2.07 11.51 -6.61
C GLU A 51 1.55 11.23 -8.02
N ILE A 52 1.43 9.97 -8.42
CA ILE A 52 0.91 9.59 -9.74
C ILE A 52 -0.55 10.02 -9.88
N ILE A 53 -1.42 9.72 -8.91
CA ILE A 53 -2.85 10.06 -8.99
C ILE A 53 -3.07 11.57 -9.03
N ASN A 54 -2.26 12.35 -8.29
CA ASN A 54 -2.29 13.82 -8.40
C ASN A 54 -1.91 14.28 -9.80
N ALA A 55 -0.83 13.74 -10.39
CA ALA A 55 -0.37 14.10 -11.72
C ALA A 55 -1.36 13.71 -12.84
N LEU A 56 -2.21 12.70 -12.61
CA LEU A 56 -3.23 12.28 -13.57
C LEU A 56 -4.34 13.31 -13.79
N GLN A 57 -4.58 14.20 -12.82
CA GLN A 57 -5.59 15.25 -12.96
C GLN A 57 -5.26 16.21 -14.11
N ASP A 58 -3.98 16.43 -14.39
CA ASP A 58 -3.48 17.34 -15.43
C ASP A 58 -3.18 16.63 -16.76
N THR A 59 -3.30 15.30 -16.80
CA THR A 59 -2.95 14.50 -17.99
C THR A 59 -4.16 14.35 -18.91
N SER A 60 -4.00 14.72 -20.18
CA SER A 60 -5.02 14.56 -21.23
C SER A 60 -4.83 13.31 -22.11
N ASP A 61 -3.79 12.53 -21.88
CA ASP A 61 -3.52 11.30 -22.62
C ASP A 61 -4.22 10.10 -21.95
N ASP A 62 -5.25 9.58 -22.61
CA ASP A 62 -6.07 8.47 -22.10
C ASP A 62 -5.26 7.20 -21.87
N TYR A 63 -4.26 6.91 -22.71
CA TYR A 63 -3.43 5.72 -22.55
C TYR A 63 -2.56 5.81 -21.29
N THR A 64 -1.89 6.96 -21.10
CA THR A 64 -1.13 7.22 -19.87
C THR A 64 -2.02 7.17 -18.64
N ARG A 65 -3.24 7.73 -18.70
CA ARG A 65 -4.21 7.68 -17.59
C ARG A 65 -4.60 6.25 -17.25
N GLU A 66 -4.98 5.45 -18.24
CA GLU A 66 -5.40 4.06 -18.02
C GLU A 66 -4.28 3.23 -17.37
N TYR A 67 -3.08 3.30 -17.94
CA TYR A 67 -1.94 2.55 -17.43
C TYR A 67 -1.52 3.00 -16.02
N ALA A 68 -1.50 4.31 -15.77
CA ALA A 68 -1.21 4.85 -14.45
C ALA A 68 -2.27 4.48 -13.39
N THR A 69 -3.56 4.50 -13.74
CA THR A 69 -4.63 4.01 -12.85
C THR A 69 -4.47 2.52 -12.55
N MET A 70 -4.14 1.71 -13.56
CA MET A 70 -3.92 0.28 -13.39
C MET A 70 -2.76 -0.01 -12.45
N ILE A 71 -1.58 0.60 -12.69
CA ILE A 71 -0.38 0.31 -11.89
C ILE A 71 -0.53 0.80 -10.43
N THR A 72 -1.24 1.91 -10.22
CA THR A 72 -1.53 2.43 -8.88
C THR A 72 -2.56 1.56 -8.14
N ALA A 73 -3.59 1.06 -8.82
CA ALA A 73 -4.52 0.09 -8.25
C ALA A 73 -3.81 -1.23 -7.88
N GLU A 74 -2.88 -1.70 -8.71
CA GLU A 74 -2.05 -2.87 -8.41
C GLU A 74 -1.17 -2.64 -7.17
N ALA A 75 -0.49 -1.49 -7.07
CA ALA A 75 0.33 -1.14 -5.91
C ALA A 75 -0.47 -1.14 -4.59
N LEU A 76 -1.68 -0.57 -4.62
CA LEU A 76 -2.58 -0.58 -3.46
C LEU A 76 -3.07 -1.98 -3.12
N SER A 77 -3.35 -2.80 -4.14
CA SER A 77 -3.73 -4.20 -3.95
C SER A 77 -2.65 -5.00 -3.24
N TRP A 78 -1.39 -4.85 -3.67
CA TRP A 78 -0.24 -5.47 -3.00
C TRP A 78 -0.08 -4.98 -1.56
N THR A 79 -0.29 -3.69 -1.32
CA THR A 79 -0.27 -3.15 0.05
C THR A 79 -1.35 -3.80 0.91
N GLY A 80 -2.60 -3.86 0.44
CA GLY A 80 -3.69 -4.51 1.16
C GLY A 80 -3.48 -6.01 1.38
N PHE A 81 -2.81 -6.69 0.43
CA PHE A 81 -2.50 -8.12 0.52
C PHE A 81 -1.39 -8.43 1.52
N MET A 82 -0.32 -7.63 1.55
CA MET A 82 0.88 -7.93 2.35
C MET A 82 0.75 -7.53 3.82
N LEU A 83 -0.03 -6.51 4.14
CA LEU A 83 -0.18 -5.99 5.51
C LEU A 83 -0.54 -7.08 6.56
N PRO A 84 -1.49 -8.01 6.32
CA PRO A 84 -1.76 -9.11 7.26
C PRO A 84 -0.56 -10.04 7.52
N TYR A 85 0.26 -10.31 6.50
CA TYR A 85 1.44 -11.18 6.65
C TYR A 85 2.55 -10.48 7.45
N ILE A 86 2.68 -9.17 7.28
CA ILE A 86 3.58 -8.33 8.08
C ILE A 86 3.13 -8.34 9.54
N GLU A 87 1.84 -8.11 9.81
CA GLU A 87 1.27 -8.12 11.17
C GLU A 87 1.47 -9.46 11.88
N ALA A 88 1.27 -10.59 11.18
CA ALA A 88 1.47 -11.92 11.74
C ALA A 88 2.93 -12.19 12.17
N SER A 89 3.88 -11.49 11.56
CA SER A 89 5.32 -11.66 11.80
C SER A 89 5.87 -10.67 12.83
N SER A 90 5.28 -9.48 12.91
CA SER A 90 5.59 -8.44 13.88
C SER A 90 4.26 -7.78 14.26
N PRO A 91 3.78 -7.86 15.52
CA PRO A 91 2.53 -7.21 15.90
C PRO A 91 2.75 -5.69 15.95
N ILE A 92 2.50 -5.03 14.82
CA ILE A 92 2.57 -3.58 14.64
C ILE A 92 1.17 -2.95 14.84
N PHE A 93 0.20 -3.78 15.21
CA PHE A 93 -1.19 -3.46 15.50
C PHE A 93 -1.96 -2.86 14.31
N ILE A 94 -1.59 -3.26 13.09
CA ILE A 94 -2.20 -2.77 11.85
C ILE A 94 -3.67 -3.20 11.75
N GLU A 95 -4.00 -4.39 12.26
CA GLU A 95 -5.38 -4.91 12.29
C GLU A 95 -6.36 -4.04 13.09
N HIS A 96 -5.86 -3.23 14.03
CA HIS A 96 -6.69 -2.33 14.84
C HIS A 96 -6.84 -0.93 14.22
N ILE A 97 -6.10 -0.63 13.16
CA ILE A 97 -6.19 0.67 12.49
C ILE A 97 -7.53 0.77 11.77
N LYS A 98 -8.22 1.87 12.06
CA LYS A 98 -9.41 2.27 11.32
C LYS A 98 -9.17 3.56 10.55
N VAL A 99 -9.54 3.55 9.28
CA VAL A 99 -9.61 4.74 8.41
C VAL A 99 -11.09 4.98 8.15
N GLU A 100 -11.60 6.14 8.55
CA GLU A 100 -13.03 6.51 8.40
C GLU A 100 -13.98 5.47 9.02
N SER A 101 -13.65 4.99 10.23
CA SER A 101 -14.41 3.96 10.97
C SER A 101 -14.39 2.55 10.36
N GLN A 102 -13.71 2.33 9.24
CA GLN A 102 -13.55 1.01 8.63
C GLN A 102 -12.15 0.44 8.86
N PRO A 103 -11.96 -0.89 8.94
CA PRO A 103 -10.63 -1.50 8.98
C PRO A 103 -9.77 -1.03 7.80
N ILE A 104 -8.48 -0.74 8.04
CA ILE A 104 -7.56 -0.22 7.02
C ILE A 104 -7.55 -1.08 5.73
N ILE A 105 -7.55 -2.40 5.86
CA ILE A 105 -7.58 -3.33 4.72
C ILE A 105 -8.88 -3.21 3.93
N SER A 106 -10.03 -3.07 4.61
CA SER A 106 -11.31 -2.84 3.95
C SER A 106 -11.30 -1.52 3.18
N ARG A 107 -10.68 -0.48 3.74
CA ARG A 107 -10.60 0.83 3.08
C ARG A 107 -9.69 0.78 1.86
N ILE A 108 -8.52 0.14 1.94
CA ILE A 108 -7.64 -0.09 0.78
C ILE A 108 -8.41 -0.83 -0.33
N LYS A 109 -9.10 -1.92 -0.01
CA LYS A 109 -9.92 -2.67 -0.98
C LYS A 109 -11.00 -1.81 -1.62
N SER A 110 -11.67 -0.95 -0.84
CA SER A 110 -12.70 -0.06 -1.39
C SER A 110 -12.14 0.94 -2.40
N VAL A 111 -10.93 1.46 -2.15
CA VAL A 111 -10.24 2.39 -3.07
C VAL A 111 -9.81 1.67 -4.34
N VAL A 112 -9.21 0.48 -4.21
CA VAL A 112 -8.85 -0.35 -5.36
C VAL A 112 -10.06 -0.61 -6.24
N SER A 113 -11.18 -1.06 -5.67
CA SER A 113 -12.40 -1.31 -6.44
C SER A 113 -12.98 -0.04 -7.08
N LEU A 114 -12.84 1.12 -6.44
CA LEU A 114 -13.23 2.40 -7.02
C LEU A 114 -12.35 2.73 -8.23
N MET A 115 -11.03 2.57 -8.11
CA MET A 115 -10.07 2.82 -9.19
C MET A 115 -10.29 1.88 -10.38
N GLU A 116 -10.47 0.57 -10.12
CA GLU A 116 -10.73 -0.42 -11.16
C GLU A 116 -12.05 -0.16 -11.90
N ARG A 117 -13.08 0.32 -11.18
CA ARG A 117 -14.38 0.66 -11.78
C ARG A 117 -14.30 1.90 -12.66
N LEU A 118 -13.51 2.90 -12.25
CA LEU A 118 -13.42 4.18 -12.97
C LEU A 118 -12.39 4.16 -14.10
N GLY A 119 -11.28 3.42 -13.94
CA GLY A 119 -10.23 3.32 -14.95
C GLY A 119 -9.70 4.69 -15.39
N SER A 120 -9.70 4.95 -16.70
CA SER A 120 -9.32 6.24 -17.29
C SER A 120 -10.37 7.34 -17.11
N GLU A 121 -11.62 6.98 -16.80
CA GLU A 121 -12.76 7.90 -16.61
C GLU A 121 -12.82 8.53 -15.21
N MET A 122 -11.77 8.37 -14.40
CA MET A 122 -11.68 8.94 -13.06
C MET A 122 -11.80 10.48 -13.10
N ASP A 123 -12.86 11.01 -12.48
CA ASP A 123 -13.09 12.44 -12.34
C ASP A 123 -12.38 13.03 -11.12
N VAL A 124 -12.33 14.37 -11.06
CA VAL A 124 -11.62 15.12 -10.00
C VAL A 124 -12.15 14.74 -8.61
N PHE A 125 -13.47 14.62 -8.44
CA PHE A 125 -14.07 14.29 -7.14
C PHE A 125 -13.67 12.89 -6.67
N SER A 126 -13.67 11.92 -7.58
CA SER A 126 -13.26 10.55 -7.29
C SER A 126 -11.77 10.48 -6.99
N SER A 127 -10.93 11.20 -7.76
CA SER A 127 -9.51 11.30 -7.48
C SER A 127 -9.24 11.91 -6.11
N GLU A 128 -9.94 12.98 -5.71
CA GLU A 128 -9.81 13.59 -4.39
C GLU A 128 -10.18 12.61 -3.26
N GLU A 129 -11.25 11.82 -3.42
CA GLU A 129 -11.61 10.78 -2.45
C GLU A 129 -10.51 9.73 -2.32
N ILE A 130 -9.99 9.26 -3.45
CA ILE A 130 -8.92 8.26 -3.53
C ILE A 130 -7.66 8.80 -2.84
N ILE A 131 -7.20 9.99 -3.22
CA ILE A 131 -6.02 10.67 -2.64
C ILE A 131 -6.18 10.82 -1.13
N ARG A 132 -7.32 11.36 -0.67
CA ARG A 132 -7.59 11.54 0.77
C ARG A 132 -7.51 10.22 1.53
N THR A 133 -8.07 9.17 0.96
CA THR A 133 -8.08 7.86 1.59
C THR A 133 -6.68 7.25 1.65
N ILE A 134 -5.90 7.33 0.57
CA ILE A 134 -4.53 6.83 0.51
C ILE A 134 -3.63 7.62 1.48
N ASP A 135 -3.79 8.94 1.59
CA ASP A 135 -3.07 9.77 2.57
C ASP A 135 -3.37 9.33 4.01
N MET A 136 -4.65 9.09 4.34
CA MET A 136 -5.04 8.59 5.66
C MET A 136 -4.44 7.20 5.96
N VAL A 137 -4.42 6.30 4.98
CA VAL A 137 -3.77 4.97 5.07
C VAL A 137 -2.27 5.14 5.31
N SER A 138 -1.59 5.95 4.50
CA SER A 138 -0.14 6.22 4.59
C SER A 138 0.22 6.77 5.97
N ARG A 139 -0.51 7.79 6.47
CA ARG A 139 -0.29 8.36 7.80
C ARG A 139 -0.50 7.36 8.93
N ALA A 140 -1.51 6.51 8.83
CA ALA A 140 -1.80 5.53 9.86
C ALA A 140 -0.69 4.46 9.94
N ILE A 141 -0.20 3.99 8.79
CA ILE A 141 0.94 3.05 8.73
C ILE A 141 2.22 3.71 9.26
N LYS A 142 2.51 4.95 8.83
CA LYS A 142 3.65 5.76 9.32
C LYS A 142 3.63 5.91 10.84
N TYR A 143 2.46 6.19 11.42
CA TYR A 143 2.29 6.31 12.86
C TYR A 143 2.60 4.98 13.59
N GLN A 144 2.08 3.85 13.11
CA GLN A 144 2.38 2.56 13.74
C GLN A 144 3.86 2.20 13.63
N LEU A 145 4.50 2.50 12.50
CA LEU A 145 5.92 2.26 12.32
C LEU A 145 6.76 3.07 13.32
N PHE A 146 6.40 4.34 13.53
CA PHE A 146 7.02 5.18 14.55
C PHE A 146 6.86 4.59 15.96
N MET A 147 5.65 4.15 16.31
CA MET A 147 5.37 3.52 17.61
C MET A 147 6.14 2.22 17.81
N ALA A 148 6.20 1.37 16.78
CA ALA A 148 6.94 0.12 16.81
C ALA A 148 8.44 0.36 16.99
N LYS A 149 9.04 1.27 16.20
CA LYS A 149 10.46 1.64 16.31
C LYS A 149 10.80 2.11 17.72
N LYS A 150 10.00 3.03 18.27
CA LYS A 150 10.18 3.53 19.64
C LYS A 150 10.12 2.41 20.67
N SER A 151 9.17 1.48 20.50
CA SER A 151 9.00 0.35 21.43
C SER A 151 10.22 -0.56 21.43
N TYR A 152 10.77 -0.89 20.26
CA TYR A 152 11.99 -1.69 20.14
C TYR A 152 13.23 -0.98 20.68
N GLU A 153 13.35 0.34 20.51
CA GLU A 153 14.44 1.13 21.11
C GLU A 153 14.41 1.15 22.64
N THR A 154 13.23 1.13 23.26
CA THR A 154 13.09 1.01 24.73
C THR A 154 13.35 -0.39 25.28
N MET A 155 13.37 -1.43 24.44
CA MET A 155 13.61 -2.81 24.85
C MET A 155 15.07 -3.26 24.67
N ALA A 156 15.90 -2.44 24.01
CA ALA A 156 17.33 -2.64 23.82
C ALA A 156 18.15 -1.93 24.90
#